data_AF-A0A5J4UE86-F1
#
_entry.id   AF-A0A5J4UE86-F1
#
_cell.length_a   1.000
_cell.length_b   1.000
_cell.length_c   1.000
_cell.angle_alpha   90.00
_cell.angle_beta   90.00
_cell.angle_gamma   90.00
#
_symmetry.space_group_name_H-M   'P 1'
#
loop_
_entity.id
_entity.type
_entity.pdbx_description
1 polymer ?
#
loop_
_entity_poly.entity_id
_entity_poly.type
_entity_poly.pdbx_seq_one_letter_code
_entity_poly.pdbx_strand_id
1 'polypeptide(L)'
;ELKIRAKAVIVRYDNPLTIAYSQELDDSDLVGLTIDIFKNAQDPAVIHLIRDITSILILRPRNLNQFVKQKFLPEIVSFLQNPYNQSQNFIIQCLGIVQVLLDFDDFRKMVEQTSTDLISTVIQFINMYAKEKECICACLRVLHLCLGNSVPLLEMLLNDTECCDSILSSVKLCQDHLGIAVSGSNVICEMCNSVKGRDYLMNNRVLSTVTELLERHCTEELVVLPVVHIIKKLIAFRKARQEIAGNGSLAQVLVRAINRHMTGLPSIVQFAFMSLVFMSLSSECRESCRDAHVEVVMAKSIDAYATNPLIVKNGCIALSQLIFNSNLIDRFITNNIAKSLVKAQRAMIDQEDQMMISLKNQIALYHQHITHSQASKTPNANSPVTAIGGANSSSYPYSLQPQQQTLQNSLSQPLIQTLVSPTAIFNVLQPIADTQSQQQQNMDLQTTFSPLAMRNISVTTFTHLNVSPIKGLPSSPENQNESFNI
;
A
#
# COMPACT_ATOMS: atom_id res chain seq x y z
N GLU A 1 -12.14 0.11 -41.13
CA GLU A 1 -10.75 -0.23 -41.51
C GLU A 1 -9.79 -0.26 -40.32
N LEU A 2 -9.68 0.80 -39.50
CA LEU A 2 -8.81 0.82 -38.31
C LEU A 2 -9.09 -0.33 -37.34
N LYS A 3 -10.37 -0.60 -37.02
CA LYS A 3 -10.80 -1.75 -36.21
C LYS A 3 -10.38 -3.10 -36.80
N ILE A 4 -10.32 -3.21 -38.13
CA ILE A 4 -9.93 -4.43 -38.85
C ILE A 4 -8.40 -4.56 -38.85
N ARG A 5 -7.66 -3.47 -39.09
CA ARG A 5 -6.19 -3.46 -39.01
C ARG A 5 -5.70 -3.69 -37.58
N ALA A 6 -6.27 -3.02 -36.59
CA ALA A 6 -5.98 -3.22 -35.17
C ALA A 6 -6.38 -4.63 -34.72
N LYS A 7 -7.59 -5.14 -35.05
CA LYS A 7 -7.95 -6.53 -34.76
C LYS A 7 -7.04 -7.53 -35.47
N ALA A 8 -6.66 -7.33 -36.73
CA ALA A 8 -5.77 -8.24 -37.44
C ALA A 8 -4.38 -8.31 -36.82
N VAL A 9 -3.93 -7.22 -36.20
CA VAL A 9 -2.67 -7.14 -35.45
C VAL A 9 -2.80 -7.76 -34.05
N ILE A 10 -3.92 -7.52 -33.35
CA ILE A 10 -4.17 -8.06 -31.99
C ILE A 10 -4.48 -9.57 -32.02
N VAL A 11 -5.25 -10.04 -33.00
CA VAL A 11 -5.64 -11.46 -33.16
C VAL A 11 -4.44 -12.35 -33.54
N ARG A 12 -3.34 -11.78 -34.05
CA ARG A 12 -2.11 -12.54 -34.30
C ARG A 12 -1.29 -12.81 -33.04
N TYR A 13 -1.56 -12.11 -31.94
CA TYR A 13 -0.76 -12.19 -30.72
C TYR A 13 -1.68 -12.26 -29.50
N ASP A 14 -2.02 -13.47 -29.07
CA ASP A 14 -2.86 -13.73 -27.89
C ASP A 14 -2.25 -13.24 -26.56
N ASN A 15 -1.02 -12.71 -26.58
CA ASN A 15 -0.29 -12.25 -25.40
C ASN A 15 0.17 -10.78 -25.57
N PRO A 16 -0.23 -9.86 -24.67
CA PRO A 16 0.19 -8.46 -24.66
C PRO A 16 1.72 -8.26 -24.64
N LEU A 17 2.47 -9.19 -24.03
CA LEU A 17 3.94 -9.17 -24.03
C LEU A 17 4.50 -9.51 -25.42
N THR A 18 3.87 -10.42 -26.16
CA THR A 18 4.29 -10.73 -27.54
C THR A 18 4.02 -9.54 -28.47
N ILE A 19 2.93 -8.80 -28.21
CA ILE A 19 2.70 -7.51 -28.87
C ILE A 19 3.80 -6.52 -28.48
N ALA A 20 4.18 -6.38 -27.20
CA ALA A 20 5.21 -5.41 -26.79
C ALA A 20 6.61 -5.62 -27.43
N TYR A 21 6.95 -6.85 -27.83
CA TYR A 21 8.30 -7.19 -28.33
C TYR A 21 8.37 -7.64 -29.80
N SER A 22 7.26 -7.64 -30.56
CA SER A 22 7.29 -7.99 -31.99
C SER A 22 8.00 -6.92 -32.84
N GLN A 23 8.96 -7.36 -33.66
CA GLN A 23 9.76 -6.51 -34.57
C GLN A 23 9.08 -6.21 -35.91
N GLU A 24 7.94 -6.85 -36.21
CA GLU A 24 7.27 -6.80 -37.53
C GLU A 24 6.37 -5.57 -37.74
N LEU A 25 6.30 -4.68 -36.76
CA LEU A 25 5.34 -3.59 -36.68
C LEU A 25 6.09 -2.27 -36.53
N ASP A 26 6.39 -1.64 -37.67
CA ASP A 26 6.96 -0.30 -37.72
C ASP A 26 5.83 0.73 -37.52
N ASP A 27 5.56 1.03 -36.25
CA ASP A 27 4.27 1.55 -35.75
C ASP A 27 4.16 3.08 -35.68
N SER A 28 5.13 3.84 -36.20
CA SER A 28 5.07 5.31 -36.21
C SER A 28 3.84 5.82 -36.96
N ASP A 29 3.50 5.17 -38.07
CA ASP A 29 2.33 5.51 -38.89
C ASP A 29 1.03 5.17 -38.16
N LEU A 30 1.01 4.10 -37.38
CA LEU A 30 -0.18 3.69 -36.62
C LEU A 30 -0.43 4.62 -35.43
N VAL A 31 0.63 5.08 -34.76
CA VAL A 31 0.55 6.14 -33.74
C VAL A 31 0.04 7.43 -34.38
N GLY A 32 0.63 7.87 -35.50
CA GLY A 32 0.19 9.05 -36.23
C GLY A 32 -1.28 8.98 -36.65
N LEU A 33 -1.70 7.87 -37.26
CA LEU A 33 -3.09 7.63 -37.66
C LEU A 33 -4.05 7.63 -36.46
N THR A 34 -3.63 7.08 -35.32
CA THR A 34 -4.45 7.09 -34.09
C THR A 34 -4.70 8.52 -33.61
N ILE A 35 -3.66 9.36 -33.63
CA ILE A 35 -3.75 10.78 -33.24
C ILE A 35 -4.59 11.57 -34.26
N ASP A 36 -4.41 11.33 -35.56
CA ASP A 36 -5.17 12.01 -36.60
C ASP A 36 -6.66 11.66 -36.56
N ILE A 37 -7.00 10.40 -36.27
CA ILE A 37 -8.40 10.00 -36.09
C ILE A 37 -8.97 10.63 -34.83
N PHE A 38 -8.20 10.70 -33.73
CA PHE A 38 -8.64 11.39 -32.51
C PHE A 38 -9.04 12.84 -32.79
N LYS A 39 -8.20 13.60 -33.51
CA LYS A 39 -8.44 15.01 -33.85
C LYS A 39 -9.75 15.25 -34.60
N ASN A 40 -10.19 14.27 -35.38
CA ASN A 40 -11.39 14.36 -36.22
C ASN A 40 -12.61 13.64 -35.62
N ALA A 41 -12.43 12.93 -34.50
CA ALA A 41 -13.49 12.11 -33.92
C ALA A 41 -14.47 12.96 -33.10
N GLN A 42 -15.76 12.80 -33.39
CA GLN A 42 -16.86 13.38 -32.61
C GLN A 42 -17.69 12.31 -31.88
N ASP A 43 -17.59 11.05 -32.31
CA ASP A 43 -18.34 9.93 -31.74
C ASP A 43 -17.60 9.34 -30.52
N PRO A 44 -18.22 9.31 -29.32
CA PRO A 44 -17.64 8.68 -28.13
C PRO A 44 -17.21 7.22 -28.35
N ALA A 45 -17.90 6.46 -29.19
CA ALA A 45 -17.54 5.07 -29.47
C ALA A 45 -16.21 4.97 -30.23
N VAL A 46 -15.90 5.95 -31.08
CA VAL A 46 -14.60 6.05 -31.77
C VAL A 46 -13.51 6.42 -30.76
N ILE A 47 -13.77 7.35 -29.83
CA ILE A 47 -12.81 7.68 -28.76
C ILE A 47 -12.54 6.49 -27.85
N HIS A 48 -13.56 5.70 -27.50
CA HIS A 48 -13.39 4.45 -26.75
C HIS A 48 -12.48 3.48 -27.51
N LEU A 49 -12.68 3.32 -28.81
CA LEU A 49 -11.80 2.46 -29.63
C LEU A 49 -10.37 3.01 -29.68
N ILE A 50 -10.19 4.32 -29.79
CA ILE A 50 -8.87 4.97 -29.72
C ILE A 50 -8.20 4.65 -28.39
N ARG A 51 -8.91 4.78 -27.26
CA ARG A 51 -8.41 4.42 -25.93
C ARG A 51 -7.87 2.99 -25.88
N ASP A 52 -8.66 2.04 -26.38
CA ASP A 52 -8.27 0.63 -26.38
C ASP A 52 -7.01 0.41 -27.25
N ILE A 53 -6.95 1.04 -28.43
CA ILE A 53 -5.76 0.99 -29.31
C ILE A 53 -4.55 1.64 -28.62
N THR A 54 -4.69 2.83 -28.04
CA THR A 54 -3.63 3.52 -27.32
C THR A 54 -3.08 2.66 -26.18
N SER A 55 -3.94 1.99 -25.41
CA SER A 55 -3.54 1.10 -24.30
C SER A 55 -2.66 -0.07 -24.73
N ILE A 56 -2.76 -0.49 -25.99
CA ILE A 56 -1.95 -1.56 -26.57
C ILE A 56 -0.67 -0.98 -27.15
N LEU A 57 -0.78 0.10 -27.95
CA LEU A 57 0.37 0.69 -28.63
C LEU A 57 1.39 1.26 -27.65
N ILE A 58 0.94 1.87 -26.54
CA ILE A 58 1.82 2.53 -25.58
C ILE A 58 2.74 1.57 -24.82
N LEU A 59 2.40 0.28 -24.74
CA LEU A 59 3.23 -0.75 -24.09
C LEU A 59 4.60 -0.94 -24.76
N ARG A 60 4.75 -0.45 -26.00
CA ARG A 60 6.02 -0.48 -26.73
C ARG A 60 6.80 0.81 -26.49
N PRO A 61 8.06 0.75 -25.98
CA PRO A 61 8.86 1.94 -25.71
C PRO A 61 9.06 2.87 -26.93
N ARG A 62 9.14 2.31 -28.14
CA ARG A 62 9.23 3.11 -29.38
C ARG A 62 7.97 3.92 -29.63
N ASN A 63 6.79 3.33 -29.44
CA ASN A 63 5.51 3.98 -29.67
C ASN A 63 5.18 4.99 -28.57
N LEU A 64 5.53 4.66 -27.31
CA LEU A 64 5.49 5.60 -26.19
C LEU A 64 6.25 6.89 -26.55
N ASN A 65 7.50 6.75 -27.00
CA ASN A 65 8.31 7.88 -27.45
C ASN A 65 7.66 8.65 -28.61
N GLN A 66 6.95 7.98 -29.51
CA GLN A 66 6.22 8.66 -30.60
C GLN A 66 5.01 9.43 -30.09
N PHE A 67 4.18 8.87 -29.21
CA PHE A 67 3.07 9.61 -28.59
C PHE A 67 3.57 10.84 -27.81
N VAL A 68 4.70 10.72 -27.12
CA VAL A 68 5.36 11.83 -26.42
C VAL A 68 5.85 12.89 -27.40
N LYS A 69 6.59 12.50 -28.46
CA LYS A 69 7.10 13.42 -29.50
C LYS A 69 5.98 14.15 -30.22
N GLN A 70 4.87 13.47 -30.50
CA GLN A 70 3.71 14.03 -31.18
C GLN A 70 2.77 14.81 -30.23
N LYS A 71 3.14 14.98 -28.96
CA LYS A 71 2.38 15.76 -27.96
C LYS A 71 0.91 15.34 -27.85
N PHE A 72 0.66 14.03 -27.84
CA PHE A 72 -0.72 13.53 -27.84
C PHE A 72 -1.52 13.97 -26.60
N LEU A 73 -0.90 14.00 -25.43
CA LEU A 73 -1.57 14.45 -24.20
C LEU A 73 -2.02 15.92 -24.28
N PRO A 74 -1.17 16.90 -24.64
CA PRO A 74 -1.58 18.28 -24.89
C PRO A 74 -2.72 18.42 -25.91
N GLU A 75 -2.74 17.59 -26.96
CA GLU A 75 -3.82 17.59 -27.95
C GLU A 75 -5.16 17.20 -27.30
N ILE A 76 -5.17 16.15 -26.46
CA ILE A 76 -6.37 15.72 -25.73
C ILE A 76 -6.83 16.81 -24.76
N VAL A 77 -5.90 17.44 -24.04
CA VAL A 77 -6.21 18.53 -23.10
C VAL A 77 -6.83 19.73 -23.82
N SER A 78 -6.21 20.17 -24.92
CA SER A 78 -6.74 21.24 -25.78
C SER A 78 -8.16 20.92 -26.27
N PHE A 79 -8.41 19.66 -26.65
CA PHE A 79 -9.73 19.22 -27.04
C PHE A 79 -10.73 19.31 -25.87
N LEU A 80 -10.36 18.83 -24.68
CA LEU A 80 -11.22 18.90 -23.48
C LEU A 80 -11.52 20.34 -23.03
N GLN A 81 -10.62 21.30 -23.30
CA GLN A 81 -10.81 22.71 -23.00
C GLN A 81 -11.81 23.43 -23.91
N ASN A 82 -12.28 22.78 -24.98
CA ASN A 82 -13.30 23.33 -25.87
C ASN A 82 -14.65 22.63 -25.65
N PRO A 83 -15.38 22.97 -24.58
CA PRO A 83 -16.56 22.22 -24.14
C PRO A 83 -17.78 22.39 -25.04
N TYR A 84 -17.75 23.33 -26.00
CA TYR A 84 -18.87 23.54 -26.91
C TYR A 84 -19.08 22.28 -27.76
N ASN A 85 -20.17 21.57 -27.47
CA ASN A 85 -20.67 20.36 -28.15
C ASN A 85 -20.12 19.00 -27.69
N GLN A 86 -19.47 18.90 -26.54
CA GLN A 86 -19.01 17.60 -26.04
C GLN A 86 -20.08 16.92 -25.17
N SER A 87 -20.44 15.69 -25.51
CA SER A 87 -21.27 14.86 -24.63
C SER A 87 -20.46 14.40 -23.41
N GLN A 88 -21.13 14.18 -22.28
CA GLN A 88 -20.49 13.64 -21.08
C GLN A 88 -19.76 12.32 -21.35
N ASN A 89 -20.36 11.43 -22.16
CA ASN A 89 -19.72 10.16 -22.52
C ASN A 89 -18.42 10.42 -23.30
N PHE A 90 -18.41 11.39 -24.22
CA PHE A 90 -17.21 11.80 -24.94
C PHE A 90 -16.09 12.19 -23.97
N ILE A 91 -16.39 13.07 -23.00
CA ILE A 91 -15.44 13.53 -21.98
C ILE A 91 -14.89 12.34 -21.17
N ILE A 92 -15.76 11.43 -20.72
CA ILE A 92 -15.35 10.22 -19.99
C ILE A 92 -14.38 9.38 -20.82
N GLN A 93 -14.64 9.18 -22.12
CA GLN A 93 -13.74 8.41 -22.97
C GLN A 93 -12.38 9.12 -23.17
N CYS A 94 -12.37 10.43 -23.36
CA CYS A 94 -11.14 11.22 -23.44
C CYS A 94 -10.32 11.13 -22.14
N LEU A 95 -10.96 11.29 -20.98
CA LEU A 95 -10.32 11.08 -19.68
C LEU A 95 -9.79 9.64 -19.53
N GLY A 96 -10.47 8.65 -20.12
CA GLY A 96 -9.99 7.28 -20.21
C GLY A 96 -8.68 7.15 -20.99
N ILE A 97 -8.51 7.89 -22.09
CA ILE A 97 -7.22 7.95 -22.80
C ILE A 97 -6.16 8.59 -21.90
N VAL A 98 -6.49 9.71 -21.25
CA VAL A 98 -5.57 10.39 -20.33
C VAL A 98 -5.11 9.46 -19.21
N GLN A 99 -5.99 8.66 -18.62
CA GLN A 99 -5.63 7.66 -17.60
C GLN A 99 -4.57 6.68 -18.12
N VAL A 100 -4.77 6.12 -19.32
CA VAL A 100 -3.80 5.21 -19.95
C VAL A 100 -2.44 5.88 -20.17
N LEU A 101 -2.43 7.15 -20.58
CA LEU A 101 -1.18 7.89 -20.79
C LEU A 101 -0.44 8.16 -19.47
N LEU A 102 -1.17 8.55 -18.41
CA LEU A 102 -0.59 8.94 -17.12
C LEU A 102 -0.03 7.78 -16.29
N ASP A 103 -0.27 6.54 -16.70
CA ASP A 103 0.43 5.38 -16.13
C ASP A 103 1.95 5.41 -16.44
N PHE A 104 2.38 6.20 -17.41
CA PHE A 104 3.78 6.32 -17.83
C PHE A 104 4.41 7.64 -17.36
N ASP A 105 5.63 7.56 -16.82
CA ASP A 105 6.35 8.70 -16.23
C ASP A 105 6.60 9.85 -17.21
N ASP A 106 6.81 9.56 -18.49
CA ASP A 106 7.07 10.59 -19.51
C ASP A 106 5.87 11.53 -19.68
N PHE A 107 4.64 11.00 -19.60
CA PHE A 107 3.43 11.83 -19.63
C PHE A 107 3.19 12.55 -18.31
N ARG A 108 3.53 11.96 -17.16
CA ARG A 108 3.47 12.67 -15.87
C ARG A 108 4.39 13.88 -15.85
N LYS A 109 5.65 13.71 -16.31
CA LYS A 109 6.60 14.82 -16.50
C LYS A 109 6.09 15.85 -17.49
N MET A 110 5.40 15.40 -18.54
CA MET A 110 4.75 16.31 -19.48
C MET A 110 3.69 17.17 -18.77
N VAL A 111 2.81 16.59 -17.92
CA VAL A 111 1.84 17.38 -17.12
C VAL A 111 2.56 18.39 -16.23
N GLU A 112 3.63 17.98 -15.54
CA GLU A 112 4.45 18.87 -14.70
C GLU A 112 5.04 20.05 -15.49
N GLN A 113 5.51 19.80 -16.71
CA GLN A 113 6.16 20.79 -17.57
C GLN A 113 5.18 21.69 -18.32
N THR A 114 4.05 21.11 -18.78
CA THR A 114 3.18 21.77 -19.75
C THR A 114 1.90 22.34 -19.18
N SER A 115 1.36 21.94 -18.02
CA SER A 115 0.10 22.57 -17.61
C SER A 115 -0.43 22.31 -16.19
N THR A 116 -0.74 23.43 -15.53
CA THR A 116 -1.94 23.68 -14.70
C THR A 116 -3.25 23.26 -15.38
N ASP A 117 -3.26 23.25 -16.71
CA ASP A 117 -4.47 23.18 -17.53
C ASP A 117 -5.20 21.84 -17.47
N LEU A 118 -4.50 20.71 -17.39
CA LEU A 118 -5.17 19.43 -17.21
C LEU A 118 -5.88 19.38 -15.84
N ILE A 119 -5.18 19.79 -14.78
CA ILE A 119 -5.76 19.80 -13.43
C ILE A 119 -6.95 20.77 -13.37
N SER A 120 -6.81 22.00 -13.87
CA SER A 120 -7.89 22.97 -13.87
C SER A 120 -9.11 22.51 -14.69
N THR A 121 -8.87 21.90 -15.86
CA THR A 121 -9.93 21.30 -16.70
C THR A 121 -10.65 20.16 -15.96
N VAL A 122 -9.90 19.30 -15.28
CA VAL A 122 -10.48 18.18 -14.50
C VAL A 122 -11.30 18.70 -13.32
N ILE A 123 -10.82 19.72 -12.60
CA ILE A 123 -11.58 20.36 -11.52
C ILE A 123 -12.85 21.03 -12.07
N GLN A 124 -12.77 21.72 -13.21
CA GLN A 124 -13.92 22.30 -13.88
C GLN A 124 -14.98 21.23 -14.20
N PHE A 125 -14.57 20.05 -14.66
CA PHE A 125 -15.50 18.94 -14.92
C PHE A 125 -16.11 18.36 -13.65
N ILE A 126 -15.35 18.24 -12.55
CA ILE A 126 -15.91 17.84 -11.25
C ILE A 126 -17.04 18.79 -10.85
N ASN A 127 -16.83 20.09 -11.01
CA ASN A 127 -17.81 21.12 -10.66
C ASN A 127 -19.01 21.15 -11.61
N MET A 128 -18.78 21.05 -12.91
CA MET A 128 -19.83 21.08 -13.93
C MET A 128 -20.72 19.82 -13.89
N TYR A 129 -20.14 18.66 -13.57
CA TYR A 129 -20.81 17.36 -13.58
C TYR A 129 -20.96 16.77 -12.17
N ALA A 130 -21.22 17.61 -11.16
CA ALA A 130 -21.27 17.21 -9.75
C ALA A 130 -22.31 16.11 -9.39
N LYS A 131 -23.23 15.77 -10.29
CA LYS A 131 -24.22 14.68 -10.12
C LYS A 131 -23.86 13.40 -10.88
N GLU A 132 -22.87 13.47 -11.76
CA GLU A 132 -22.54 12.41 -12.71
C GLU A 132 -21.37 11.57 -12.19
N LYS A 133 -21.71 10.51 -11.47
CA LYS A 133 -20.76 9.67 -10.73
C LYS A 133 -19.62 9.12 -11.61
N GLU A 134 -19.91 8.71 -12.84
CA GLU A 134 -18.88 8.18 -13.74
C GLU A 134 -17.89 9.25 -14.21
N CYS A 135 -18.37 10.48 -14.46
CA CYS A 135 -17.50 11.58 -14.83
C CYS A 135 -16.60 11.99 -13.66
N ILE A 136 -17.18 12.13 -12.46
CA ILE A 136 -16.43 12.42 -11.23
C ILE A 136 -15.40 11.31 -10.96
N CYS A 137 -15.78 10.04 -11.12
CA CYS A 137 -14.85 8.92 -10.96
C CYS A 137 -13.68 9.03 -11.94
N ALA A 138 -13.93 9.29 -13.22
CA ALA A 138 -12.89 9.45 -14.22
C ALA A 138 -11.96 10.63 -13.90
N CYS A 139 -12.52 11.76 -13.45
CA CYS A 139 -11.77 12.94 -13.01
C CYS A 139 -10.87 12.64 -11.81
N LEU A 140 -11.40 12.01 -10.76
CA LEU A 140 -10.64 11.66 -9.56
C LEU A 140 -9.51 10.67 -9.86
N ARG A 141 -9.71 9.72 -10.80
CA ARG A 141 -8.64 8.82 -11.26
C ARG A 141 -7.51 9.57 -11.94
N VAL A 142 -7.83 10.49 -12.84
CA VAL A 142 -6.84 11.35 -13.51
C VAL A 142 -6.07 12.16 -12.47
N LEU A 143 -6.75 12.79 -11.52
CA LEU A 143 -6.09 13.54 -10.44
C LEU A 143 -5.16 12.65 -9.62
N HIS A 144 -5.60 11.47 -9.20
CA HIS A 144 -4.75 10.53 -8.46
C HIS A 144 -3.48 10.18 -9.25
N LEU A 145 -3.59 9.88 -10.55
CA LEU A 145 -2.45 9.54 -11.39
C LEU A 145 -1.48 10.72 -11.58
N CYS A 146 -2.00 11.95 -11.70
CA CYS A 146 -1.19 13.16 -11.74
C CYS A 146 -0.43 13.38 -10.43
N LEU A 147 -1.10 13.17 -9.28
CA LEU A 147 -0.55 13.47 -7.97
C LEU A 147 0.43 12.41 -7.46
N GLY A 148 0.26 11.14 -7.85
CA GLY A 148 0.88 9.96 -7.23
C GLY A 148 2.41 9.87 -7.21
N ASN A 149 3.12 10.90 -7.68
CA ASN A 149 4.57 11.07 -7.59
C ASN A 149 5.06 12.53 -7.71
N SER A 150 4.15 13.49 -7.85
CA SER A 150 4.50 14.84 -8.24
C SER A 150 4.24 15.82 -7.10
N VAL A 151 5.31 16.13 -6.35
CA VAL A 151 5.26 17.18 -5.31
C VAL A 151 4.83 18.54 -5.91
N PRO A 152 5.33 18.99 -7.08
CA PRO A 152 4.91 20.26 -7.67
C PRO A 152 3.41 20.33 -7.99
N LEU A 153 2.83 19.27 -8.58
CA LEU A 153 1.40 19.24 -8.90
C LEU A 153 0.54 19.18 -7.64
N LEU A 154 1.00 18.45 -6.61
CA LEU A 154 0.31 18.43 -5.32
C LEU A 154 0.32 19.80 -4.65
N GLU A 155 1.46 20.50 -4.64
CA GLU A 155 1.54 21.85 -4.08
C GLU A 155 0.66 22.84 -4.83
N MET A 156 0.61 22.76 -6.16
CA MET A 156 -0.29 23.55 -6.99
C MET A 156 -1.76 23.33 -6.59
N LEU A 157 -2.19 22.06 -6.49
CA LEU A 157 -3.55 21.73 -6.06
C LEU A 157 -3.85 22.28 -4.66
N LEU A 158 -2.91 22.12 -3.72
CA LEU A 158 -3.07 22.58 -2.34
C LEU A 158 -2.99 24.10 -2.18
N ASN A 159 -2.50 24.83 -3.18
CA ASN A 159 -2.51 26.29 -3.19
C ASN A 159 -3.89 26.86 -3.55
N ASP A 160 -4.74 26.06 -4.20
CA ASP A 160 -6.10 26.42 -4.53
C ASP A 160 -7.09 25.67 -3.61
N THR A 161 -7.60 26.39 -2.61
CA THR A 161 -8.56 25.81 -1.66
C THR A 161 -9.90 25.46 -2.31
N GLU A 162 -10.33 26.19 -3.34
CA GLU A 162 -11.59 25.91 -4.03
C GLU A 162 -11.51 24.58 -4.80
N CYS A 163 -10.35 24.29 -5.41
CA CYS A 163 -10.09 22.98 -6.01
C CYS A 163 -10.20 21.85 -4.99
N CYS A 164 -9.59 22.01 -3.82
CA CYS A 164 -9.63 21.01 -2.76
C CYS A 164 -11.07 20.82 -2.21
N ASP A 165 -11.82 21.91 -2.02
CA ASP A 165 -13.21 21.87 -1.55
C ASP A 165 -14.11 21.13 -2.55
N SER A 166 -13.89 21.36 -3.84
CA SER A 166 -14.59 20.69 -4.95
C SER A 166 -14.38 19.17 -4.92
N ILE A 167 -13.13 18.73 -4.70
CA ILE A 167 -12.78 17.31 -4.58
C ILE A 167 -13.46 16.70 -3.35
N LEU A 168 -13.29 17.28 -2.17
CA LEU A 168 -13.83 16.75 -0.92
C LEU A 168 -15.36 16.69 -0.93
N SER A 169 -16.01 17.73 -1.45
CA SER A 169 -17.46 17.79 -1.59
C SER A 169 -17.98 16.70 -2.52
N SER A 170 -17.32 16.47 -3.65
CA SER A 170 -17.70 15.44 -4.61
C SER A 170 -17.53 14.03 -4.06
N VAL A 171 -16.43 13.76 -3.35
CA VAL A 171 -16.22 12.48 -2.64
C VAL A 171 -17.31 12.27 -1.60
N LYS A 172 -17.64 13.28 -0.80
CA LYS A 172 -18.69 13.19 0.23
C LYS A 172 -20.07 12.96 -0.36
N LEU A 173 -20.42 13.65 -1.44
CA LEU A 173 -21.74 13.55 -2.09
C LEU A 173 -21.95 12.21 -2.79
N CYS A 174 -20.89 11.62 -3.33
CA CYS A 174 -20.95 10.41 -4.16
C CYS A 174 -20.21 9.20 -3.56
N GLN A 175 -20.02 9.19 -2.24
CA GLN A 175 -19.32 8.13 -1.51
C GLN A 175 -20.00 6.75 -1.58
N ASP A 176 -21.25 6.65 -2.03
CA ASP A 176 -21.93 5.39 -2.29
C ASP A 176 -21.42 4.69 -3.57
N HIS A 177 -20.79 5.44 -4.48
CA HIS A 177 -20.21 4.89 -5.70
C HIS A 177 -18.80 4.34 -5.45
N LEU A 178 -18.61 3.03 -5.65
CA LEU A 178 -17.34 2.35 -5.38
C LEU A 178 -16.16 2.98 -6.13
N GLY A 179 -16.33 3.33 -7.41
CA GLY A 179 -15.26 3.96 -8.20
C GLY A 179 -14.79 5.30 -7.62
N ILE A 180 -15.72 6.08 -7.03
CA ILE A 180 -15.40 7.36 -6.37
C ILE A 180 -14.78 7.11 -5.00
N ALA A 181 -15.28 6.12 -4.25
CA ALA A 181 -14.68 5.75 -2.98
C ALA A 181 -13.20 5.35 -3.14
N VAL A 182 -12.88 4.52 -4.14
CA VAL A 182 -11.49 4.14 -4.46
C VAL A 182 -10.67 5.36 -4.91
N SER A 183 -11.14 6.09 -5.93
CA SER A 183 -10.33 7.14 -6.55
C SER A 183 -10.19 8.37 -5.65
N GLY A 184 -11.28 8.74 -4.98
CA GLY A 184 -11.33 9.85 -4.03
C GLY A 184 -10.50 9.61 -2.78
N SER A 185 -10.54 8.41 -2.19
CA SER A 185 -9.67 8.09 -1.05
C SER A 185 -8.19 8.11 -1.44
N ASN A 186 -7.83 7.68 -2.65
CA ASN A 186 -6.45 7.80 -3.12
C ASN A 186 -6.01 9.27 -3.29
N VAL A 187 -6.85 10.14 -3.87
CA VAL A 187 -6.54 11.59 -3.95
C VAL A 187 -6.35 12.20 -2.56
N ILE A 188 -7.24 11.89 -1.61
CA ILE A 188 -7.11 12.38 -0.22
C ILE A 188 -5.83 11.83 0.44
N CYS A 189 -5.47 10.58 0.17
CA CYS A 189 -4.24 9.98 0.67
C CYS A 189 -2.98 10.68 0.13
N GLU A 190 -2.99 11.10 -1.13
CA GLU A 190 -1.94 11.92 -1.72
C GLU A 190 -1.87 13.32 -1.08
N MET A 191 -3.02 13.96 -0.83
CA MET A 191 -3.05 15.22 -0.07
C MET A 191 -2.43 15.07 1.33
N CYS A 192 -2.63 13.93 2.01
CA CYS A 192 -2.00 13.65 3.30
C CYS A 192 -0.46 13.50 3.25
N ASN A 193 0.16 13.38 2.07
CA ASN A 193 1.62 13.29 1.95
C ASN A 193 2.30 14.66 2.25
N SER A 194 1.61 15.77 1.99
CA SER A 194 2.11 17.12 2.28
C SER A 194 1.69 17.62 3.67
N VAL A 195 2.54 18.42 4.33
CA VAL A 195 2.20 19.12 5.59
C VAL A 195 0.98 20.02 5.38
N LYS A 196 1.00 20.85 4.33
CA LYS A 196 -0.08 21.77 3.98
C LYS A 196 -1.39 21.02 3.73
N GLY A 197 -1.31 19.88 3.05
CA GLY A 197 -2.47 19.04 2.79
C GLY A 197 -3.05 18.42 4.07
N ARG A 198 -2.21 17.94 4.99
CA ARG A 198 -2.69 17.47 6.31
C ARG A 198 -3.38 18.58 7.10
N ASP A 199 -2.81 19.78 7.14
CA ASP A 199 -3.40 20.92 7.84
C ASP A 199 -4.75 21.31 7.25
N TYR A 200 -4.83 21.40 5.91
CA TYR A 200 -6.07 21.68 5.20
C TYR A 200 -7.14 20.61 5.46
N LEU A 201 -6.78 19.33 5.39
CA LEU A 201 -7.71 18.21 5.61
C LEU A 201 -8.23 18.16 7.05
N MET A 202 -7.39 18.45 8.04
CA MET A 202 -7.80 18.57 9.45
C MET A 202 -8.74 19.76 9.68
N ASN A 203 -8.54 20.88 8.97
CA ASN A 203 -9.42 22.04 9.07
C ASN A 203 -10.80 21.77 8.46
N ASN A 204 -10.88 20.90 7.45
CA ASN A 204 -12.10 20.54 6.73
C ASN A 204 -12.80 19.29 7.26
N ARG A 205 -12.43 18.81 8.46
CA ARG A 205 -13.10 17.67 9.14
C ARG A 205 -13.18 16.40 8.29
N VAL A 206 -12.13 16.12 7.51
CA VAL A 206 -12.14 15.00 6.56
C VAL A 206 -12.29 13.64 7.25
N LEU A 207 -11.96 13.55 8.55
CA LEU A 207 -12.09 12.33 9.34
C LEU A 207 -13.51 11.78 9.34
N SER A 208 -14.52 12.64 9.40
CA SER A 208 -15.92 12.23 9.28
C SER A 208 -16.18 11.53 7.94
N THR A 209 -15.81 12.16 6.82
CA THR A 209 -15.96 11.62 5.46
C THR A 209 -15.22 10.28 5.28
N VAL A 210 -13.97 10.17 5.74
CA VAL A 210 -13.22 8.91 5.57
C VAL A 210 -13.71 7.81 6.51
N THR A 211 -14.29 8.16 7.67
CA THR A 211 -14.95 7.18 8.55
C THR A 211 -16.20 6.62 7.88
N GLU A 212 -17.04 7.47 7.28
CA GLU A 212 -18.22 7.05 6.52
C GLU A 212 -17.87 6.17 5.30
N LEU A 213 -16.79 6.51 4.58
CA LEU A 213 -16.26 5.68 3.51
C LEU A 213 -15.84 4.30 4.01
N LEU A 214 -15.14 4.23 5.14
CA LEU A 214 -14.70 2.97 5.75
C LEU A 214 -15.90 2.13 6.21
N GLU A 215 -16.94 2.76 6.75
CA GLU A 215 -18.17 2.08 7.15
C GLU A 215 -18.90 1.44 5.97
N ARG A 216 -19.06 2.19 4.88
CA ARG A 216 -19.81 1.74 3.71
C ARG A 216 -19.07 0.67 2.92
N HIS A 217 -17.77 0.86 2.71
CA HIS A 217 -16.95 0.02 1.83
C HIS A 217 -15.95 -0.84 2.62
N CYS A 218 -16.31 -1.23 3.86
CA CYS A 218 -15.44 -2.04 4.72
C CYS A 218 -15.05 -3.40 4.10
N THR A 219 -15.73 -3.83 3.04
CA THR A 219 -15.51 -5.09 2.32
C THR A 219 -14.44 -4.97 1.26
N GLU A 220 -14.24 -3.77 0.70
CA GLU A 220 -13.43 -3.55 -0.50
C GLU A 220 -12.03 -3.06 -0.13
N GLU A 221 -11.05 -3.96 -0.20
CA GLU A 221 -9.66 -3.67 0.17
C GLU A 221 -9.09 -2.44 -0.56
N LEU A 222 -9.51 -2.21 -1.81
CA LEU A 222 -9.11 -1.05 -2.63
C LEU A 222 -9.57 0.29 -2.05
N VAL A 223 -10.64 0.32 -1.25
CA VAL A 223 -11.10 1.50 -0.51
C VAL A 223 -10.51 1.50 0.89
N VAL A 224 -10.55 0.35 1.56
CA VAL A 224 -10.14 0.23 2.96
C VAL A 224 -8.69 0.65 3.14
N LEU A 225 -7.77 0.16 2.29
CA LEU A 225 -6.33 0.43 2.40
C LEU A 225 -5.98 1.93 2.43
N PRO A 226 -6.35 2.75 1.43
CA PRO A 226 -6.05 4.18 1.47
C PRO A 226 -6.79 4.89 2.62
N VAL A 227 -8.02 4.48 2.94
CA VAL A 227 -8.80 5.09 4.02
C VAL A 227 -8.15 4.89 5.39
N VAL A 228 -7.76 3.66 5.75
CA VAL A 228 -7.08 3.40 7.03
C VAL A 228 -5.70 4.06 7.08
N HIS A 229 -5.05 4.26 5.93
CA HIS A 229 -3.80 4.99 5.85
C HIS A 229 -3.98 6.49 6.10
N ILE A 230 -5.02 7.11 5.54
CA ILE A 230 -5.40 8.50 5.83
C ILE A 230 -5.67 8.66 7.32
N ILE A 231 -6.50 7.79 7.89
CA ILE A 231 -6.86 7.83 9.31
C ILE A 231 -5.59 7.74 10.17
N LYS A 232 -4.69 6.79 9.90
CA LYS A 232 -3.40 6.65 10.60
C LYS A 232 -2.58 7.94 10.56
N LYS A 233 -2.48 8.60 9.39
CA LYS A 233 -1.70 9.83 9.24
C LYS A 233 -2.30 10.99 10.01
N LEU A 234 -3.62 11.16 9.96
CA LEU A 234 -4.29 12.29 10.60
C LEU A 234 -4.44 12.10 12.10
N ILE A 235 -4.72 10.88 12.57
CA ILE A 235 -4.96 10.61 13.98
C ILE A 235 -3.71 10.73 14.86
N ALA A 236 -2.52 10.79 14.25
CA ALA A 236 -1.28 11.14 14.93
C ALA A 236 -1.30 12.57 15.49
N PHE A 237 -2.13 13.47 14.94
CA PHE A 237 -2.30 14.84 15.42
C PHE A 237 -3.35 14.95 16.51
N ARG A 238 -3.05 15.74 17.56
CA ARG A 238 -3.97 15.96 18.68
C ARG A 238 -5.29 16.59 18.24
N LYS A 239 -5.25 17.53 17.31
CA LYS A 239 -6.44 18.22 16.78
C LYS A 239 -7.45 17.25 16.16
N ALA A 240 -6.95 16.33 15.34
CA ALA A 240 -7.75 15.25 14.75
C ALA A 240 -8.40 14.35 15.83
N ARG A 241 -7.65 14.00 16.88
CA ARG A 241 -8.18 13.21 18.01
C ARG A 241 -9.27 13.95 18.79
N GLN A 242 -9.12 15.27 18.96
CA GLN A 242 -10.15 16.11 19.59
C GLN A 242 -11.43 16.21 18.75
N GLU A 243 -11.32 16.27 17.43
CA GLU A 243 -12.47 16.32 16.52
C GLU A 243 -13.36 15.09 16.65
N ILE A 244 -12.75 13.91 16.79
CA ILE A 244 -13.47 12.65 16.93
C ILE A 244 -13.76 12.28 18.39
N ALA A 245 -13.25 13.04 19.36
CA ALA A 245 -13.52 12.81 20.78
C ALA A 245 -15.02 12.99 21.04
N GLY A 246 -15.68 11.93 21.49
CA GLY A 246 -17.14 11.88 21.66
C GLY A 246 -17.91 11.20 20.52
N ASN A 247 -17.27 10.96 19.36
CA ASN A 247 -17.80 10.10 18.30
C ASN A 247 -17.19 8.68 18.46
N GLY A 248 -17.87 7.83 19.23
CA GLY A 248 -17.50 6.41 19.43
C GLY A 248 -17.40 5.58 18.15
N SER A 249 -17.87 6.10 17.01
CA SER A 249 -17.94 5.38 15.75
C SER A 249 -16.56 4.97 15.22
N LEU A 250 -15.56 5.86 15.18
CA LEU A 250 -14.30 5.54 14.49
C LEU A 250 -13.58 4.32 15.09
N ALA A 251 -13.50 4.22 16.42
CA ALA A 251 -12.87 3.06 17.07
C ALA A 251 -13.58 1.76 16.70
N GLN A 252 -14.93 1.75 16.72
CA GLN A 252 -15.74 0.59 16.33
C GLN A 252 -15.56 0.24 14.84
N VAL A 253 -15.46 1.24 13.97
CA VAL A 253 -15.23 1.06 12.54
C VAL A 253 -13.86 0.43 12.27
N LEU A 254 -12.81 0.92 12.94
CA LEU A 254 -11.47 0.36 12.83
C LEU A 254 -11.40 -1.06 13.38
N VAL A 255 -12.07 -1.35 14.51
CA VAL A 255 -12.21 -2.72 15.04
C VAL A 255 -12.88 -3.64 14.03
N ARG A 256 -13.97 -3.18 13.37
CA ARG A 256 -14.64 -3.95 12.31
C ARG A 256 -13.71 -4.19 11.11
N ALA A 257 -12.99 -3.16 10.66
CA ALA A 257 -12.04 -3.28 9.56
C ALA A 257 -10.94 -4.31 9.86
N ILE A 258 -10.34 -4.28 11.05
CA ILE A 258 -9.30 -5.24 11.45
C ILE A 258 -9.85 -6.66 11.49
N ASN A 259 -11.01 -6.88 12.14
CA ASN A 259 -11.58 -8.22 12.24
C ASN A 259 -11.93 -8.80 10.86
N ARG A 260 -12.40 -7.96 9.93
CA ARG A 260 -12.77 -8.37 8.58
C ARG A 260 -11.55 -8.70 7.71
N HIS A 261 -10.47 -7.93 7.85
CA HIS A 261 -9.27 -8.05 7.02
C HIS A 261 -8.11 -8.75 7.70
N MET A 262 -8.34 -9.45 8.82
CA MET A 262 -7.29 -10.16 9.57
C MET A 262 -6.55 -11.21 8.72
N THR A 263 -7.20 -11.78 7.72
CA THR A 263 -6.63 -12.72 6.76
C THR A 263 -6.37 -12.10 5.38
N GLY A 264 -6.67 -10.82 5.21
CA GLY A 264 -6.50 -10.07 3.96
C GLY A 264 -5.14 -9.38 3.88
N LEU A 265 -5.09 -8.22 3.21
CA LEU A 265 -3.86 -7.42 3.10
C LEU A 265 -3.32 -7.00 4.48
N PRO A 266 -2.10 -7.43 4.89
CA PRO A 266 -1.54 -7.10 6.20
C PRO A 266 -1.42 -5.61 6.48
N SER A 267 -1.20 -4.80 5.43
CA SER A 267 -1.12 -3.34 5.52
C SER A 267 -2.41 -2.70 6.04
N ILE A 268 -3.58 -3.26 5.70
CA ILE A 268 -4.87 -2.79 6.22
C ILE A 268 -4.90 -2.94 7.74
N VAL A 269 -4.58 -4.14 8.23
CA VAL A 269 -4.57 -4.43 9.67
C VAL A 269 -3.53 -3.55 10.36
N GLN A 270 -2.33 -3.43 9.80
CA GLN A 270 -1.26 -2.62 10.38
C GLN A 270 -1.66 -1.13 10.50
N PHE A 271 -2.27 -0.54 9.48
CA PHE A 271 -2.66 0.88 9.51
C PHE A 271 -3.86 1.13 10.44
N ALA A 272 -4.87 0.26 10.40
CA ALA A 272 -6.00 0.35 11.32
C ALA A 272 -5.57 0.13 12.78
N PHE A 273 -4.70 -0.86 13.02
CA PHE A 273 -4.12 -1.13 14.33
C PHE A 273 -3.32 0.06 14.87
N MET A 274 -2.44 0.64 14.06
CA MET A 274 -1.67 1.82 14.48
C MET A 274 -2.56 3.02 14.78
N SER A 275 -3.67 3.18 14.05
CA SER A 275 -4.68 4.21 14.35
C SER A 275 -5.29 4.00 15.74
N LEU A 276 -5.68 2.75 16.06
CA LEU A 276 -6.21 2.40 17.38
C LEU A 276 -5.17 2.56 18.49
N VAL A 277 -3.88 2.31 18.23
CA VAL A 277 -2.79 2.60 19.17
C VAL A 277 -2.77 4.10 19.49
N PHE A 278 -2.69 4.97 18.48
CA PHE A 278 -2.68 6.43 18.72
C PHE A 278 -3.90 6.92 19.48
N MET A 279 -5.09 6.37 19.19
CA MET A 279 -6.31 6.69 19.92
C MET A 279 -6.29 6.18 21.37
N SER A 280 -5.73 4.99 21.62
CA SER A 280 -5.67 4.41 22.98
C SER A 280 -4.70 5.16 23.90
N LEU A 281 -3.61 5.67 23.33
CA LEU A 281 -2.61 6.47 24.07
C LEU A 281 -3.12 7.89 24.37
N SER A 282 -4.07 8.42 23.61
CA SER A 282 -4.59 9.77 23.81
C SER A 282 -5.65 9.82 24.91
N SER A 283 -5.68 10.89 25.70
CA SER A 283 -6.73 11.08 26.70
C SER A 283 -8.09 11.37 26.06
N GLU A 284 -8.09 11.95 24.86
CA GLU A 284 -9.31 12.36 24.15
C GLU A 284 -10.11 11.18 23.58
N CYS A 285 -9.45 10.09 23.19
CA CYS A 285 -10.10 8.96 22.52
C CYS A 285 -10.13 7.68 23.37
N ARG A 286 -9.43 7.64 24.51
CA ARG A 286 -9.28 6.42 25.33
C ARG A 286 -10.61 5.79 25.71
N GLU A 287 -11.60 6.59 26.09
CA GLU A 287 -12.90 6.05 26.50
C GLU A 287 -13.66 5.45 25.32
N SER A 288 -13.64 6.11 24.16
CA SER A 288 -14.17 5.57 22.90
C SER A 288 -13.50 4.24 22.52
N CYS A 289 -12.18 4.10 22.74
CA CYS A 289 -11.49 2.82 22.54
C CYS A 289 -11.97 1.73 23.51
N ARG A 290 -12.25 2.08 24.78
CA ARG A 290 -12.80 1.13 25.76
C ARG A 290 -14.22 0.70 25.39
N ASP A 291 -15.06 1.65 24.99
CA ASP A 291 -16.43 1.40 24.54
C ASP A 291 -16.47 0.50 23.29
N ALA A 292 -15.46 0.62 22.42
CA ALA A 292 -15.31 -0.20 21.23
C ALA A 292 -14.59 -1.55 21.46
N HIS A 293 -14.22 -1.88 22.70
CA HIS A 293 -13.48 -3.09 23.06
C HIS A 293 -12.17 -3.27 22.28
N VAL A 294 -11.42 -2.19 22.11
CA VAL A 294 -10.17 -2.17 21.34
C VAL A 294 -9.14 -3.14 21.93
N GLU A 295 -9.14 -3.38 23.23
CA GLU A 295 -8.24 -4.33 23.89
C GLU A 295 -8.39 -5.76 23.34
N VAL A 296 -9.61 -6.18 22.99
CA VAL A 296 -9.87 -7.51 22.44
C VAL A 296 -9.27 -7.65 21.05
N VAL A 297 -9.46 -6.64 20.19
CA VAL A 297 -8.90 -6.69 18.83
C VAL A 297 -7.37 -6.57 18.85
N MET A 298 -6.82 -5.76 19.76
CA MET A 298 -5.37 -5.66 19.92
C MET A 298 -4.74 -6.99 20.33
N ALA A 299 -5.32 -7.69 21.31
CA ALA A 299 -4.84 -9.01 21.70
C ALA A 299 -4.93 -10.04 20.57
N LYS A 300 -5.99 -9.99 19.74
CA LYS A 300 -6.11 -10.83 18.53
C LYS A 300 -5.04 -10.50 17.50
N SER A 301 -4.79 -9.21 17.23
CA SER A 301 -3.74 -8.78 16.31
C SER A 301 -2.34 -9.17 16.79
N ILE A 302 -2.05 -9.03 18.09
CA ILE A 302 -0.79 -9.51 18.68
C ILE A 302 -0.65 -11.03 18.49
N ASP A 303 -1.73 -11.80 18.69
CA ASP A 303 -1.71 -13.25 18.50
C ASP A 303 -1.47 -13.66 17.04
N ALA A 304 -2.13 -12.98 16.10
CA ALA A 304 -2.04 -13.24 14.67
C ALA A 304 -0.69 -12.81 14.08
N TYR A 305 -0.10 -11.73 14.60
CA TYR A 305 1.16 -11.15 14.13
C TYR A 305 2.24 -11.17 15.22
N ALA A 306 2.34 -12.29 15.95
CA ALA A 306 3.24 -12.45 17.10
C ALA A 306 4.74 -12.27 16.78
N THR A 307 5.12 -12.42 15.51
CA THR A 307 6.49 -12.25 14.99
C THR A 307 6.76 -10.83 14.47
N ASN A 308 5.76 -9.94 14.48
CA ASN A 308 5.92 -8.54 14.08
C ASN A 308 6.20 -7.68 15.32
N PRO A 309 7.45 -7.25 15.55
CA PRO A 309 7.83 -6.56 16.78
C PRO A 309 7.10 -5.21 16.94
N LEU A 310 6.73 -4.55 15.84
CA LEU A 310 6.01 -3.28 15.90
C LEU A 310 4.57 -3.48 16.38
N ILE A 311 3.88 -4.51 15.90
CA ILE A 311 2.51 -4.83 16.33
C ILE A 311 2.53 -5.26 17.79
N VAL A 312 3.45 -6.16 18.17
CA VAL A 312 3.56 -6.64 19.55
C VAL A 312 3.86 -5.48 20.51
N LYS A 313 4.94 -4.72 20.25
CA LYS A 313 5.36 -3.62 21.14
C LYS A 313 4.28 -2.55 21.28
N ASN A 314 3.76 -2.04 20.17
CA ASN A 314 2.77 -0.95 20.20
C ASN A 314 1.43 -1.43 20.75
N GLY A 315 1.06 -2.69 20.50
CA GLY A 315 -0.12 -3.32 21.09
C GLY A 315 -0.01 -3.44 22.60
N CYS A 316 1.12 -3.90 23.13
CA CYS A 316 1.33 -3.96 24.58
C CYS A 316 1.25 -2.58 25.25
N ILE A 317 1.84 -1.55 24.62
CA ILE A 317 1.78 -0.16 25.11
C ILE A 317 0.35 0.37 25.11
N ALA A 318 -0.42 0.12 24.06
CA ALA A 318 -1.81 0.55 24.01
C ALA A 318 -2.70 -0.23 24.98
N LEU A 319 -2.51 -1.55 25.10
CA LEU A 319 -3.21 -2.40 26.07
C LEU A 319 -2.97 -1.92 27.51
N SER A 320 -1.73 -1.57 27.86
CA SER A 320 -1.44 -1.04 29.19
C SER A 320 -2.25 0.22 29.46
N GLN A 321 -2.32 1.15 28.50
CA GLN A 321 -3.10 2.40 28.65
C GLN A 321 -4.61 2.19 28.73
N LEU A 322 -5.16 1.17 28.05
CA LEU A 322 -6.57 0.84 28.14
C LEU A 322 -6.93 0.20 29.48
N ILE A 323 -6.06 -0.65 30.01
CA ILE A 323 -6.31 -1.54 31.17
C ILE A 323 -5.89 -0.92 32.51
N PHE A 324 -4.99 0.07 32.56
CA PHE A 324 -4.43 0.63 33.82
C PHE A 324 -5.43 1.37 34.75
N ASN A 325 -6.73 1.25 34.53
CA ASN A 325 -7.74 1.70 35.48
C ASN A 325 -8.10 0.54 36.41
N SER A 326 -7.76 0.65 37.70
CA SER A 326 -7.83 -0.45 38.69
C SER A 326 -9.20 -1.14 38.77
N ASN A 327 -10.28 -0.42 38.49
CA ASN A 327 -11.66 -0.92 38.53
C ASN A 327 -12.04 -1.74 37.29
N LEU A 328 -11.18 -1.80 36.27
CA LEU A 328 -11.44 -2.43 34.99
C LEU A 328 -10.49 -3.60 34.69
N ILE A 329 -9.45 -3.80 35.51
CA ILE A 329 -8.45 -4.87 35.36
C ILE A 329 -9.12 -6.25 35.33
N ASP A 330 -10.02 -6.52 36.29
CA ASP A 330 -10.73 -7.81 36.36
C ASP A 330 -11.74 -8.00 35.22
N ARG A 331 -12.22 -6.92 34.61
CA ARG A 331 -13.13 -6.94 33.45
C ARG A 331 -12.38 -7.21 32.14
N PHE A 332 -11.15 -6.72 32.01
CA PHE A 332 -10.40 -6.76 30.75
C PHE A 332 -9.33 -7.85 30.68
N ILE A 333 -8.77 -8.32 31.79
CA ILE A 333 -7.90 -9.50 31.81
C ILE A 333 -8.76 -10.76 31.64
N THR A 334 -9.28 -10.94 30.43
CA THR A 334 -9.83 -12.21 30.00
C THR A 334 -8.66 -13.16 29.70
N ASN A 335 -8.84 -14.46 29.94
CA ASN A 335 -7.85 -15.50 29.64
C ASN A 335 -7.25 -15.42 28.23
N ASN A 336 -7.94 -14.79 27.28
CA ASN A 336 -7.49 -14.62 25.91
C ASN A 336 -6.37 -13.59 25.76
N ILE A 337 -6.44 -12.45 26.47
CA ILE A 337 -5.38 -11.42 26.38
C ILE A 337 -4.06 -11.96 26.96
N ALA A 338 -4.12 -12.60 28.13
CA ALA A 338 -2.94 -13.20 28.75
C ALA A 338 -2.30 -14.27 27.85
N LYS A 339 -3.10 -15.13 27.21
CA LYS A 339 -2.61 -16.14 26.25
C LYS A 339 -1.90 -15.50 25.05
N SER A 340 -2.50 -14.47 24.45
CA SER A 340 -1.89 -13.75 23.32
C SER A 340 -0.54 -13.14 23.69
N LEU A 341 -0.44 -12.53 24.88
CA LEU A 341 0.80 -11.92 25.36
C LEU A 341 1.89 -12.97 25.62
N VAL A 342 1.55 -14.10 26.24
CA VAL A 342 2.51 -15.20 26.47
C VAL A 342 3.01 -15.79 25.16
N LYS A 343 2.14 -15.95 24.16
CA LYS A 343 2.53 -16.44 22.83
C LYS A 343 3.46 -15.44 22.13
N ALA A 344 3.14 -14.15 22.16
CA ALA A 344 3.98 -13.11 21.58
C ALA A 344 5.35 -13.03 22.28
N GLN A 345 5.38 -13.14 23.61
CA GLN A 345 6.64 -13.20 24.36
C GLN A 345 7.53 -14.36 23.91
N ARG A 346 6.96 -15.56 23.75
CA ARG A 346 7.71 -16.73 23.26
C ARG A 346 8.23 -16.52 21.83
N ALA A 347 7.37 -16.05 20.93
CA ALA A 347 7.75 -15.80 19.54
C ALA A 347 8.89 -14.77 19.40
N MET A 348 8.90 -13.75 20.28
CA MET A 348 9.97 -12.74 20.32
C MET A 348 11.29 -13.30 20.86
N ILE A 349 11.24 -14.14 21.91
CA ILE A 349 12.44 -14.83 22.44
C ILE A 349 13.02 -15.76 21.36
N ASP A 350 12.17 -16.56 20.71
CA ASP A 350 12.59 -17.46 19.65
C ASP A 350 13.24 -16.72 18.47
N GLN A 351 12.74 -15.52 18.11
CA GLN A 351 13.34 -14.66 17.10
C GLN A 351 14.71 -14.11 17.51
N GLU A 352 14.86 -13.67 18.76
CA GLU A 352 16.13 -13.18 19.29
C GLU A 352 17.18 -14.29 19.30
N ASP A 353 16.80 -15.49 19.73
CA ASP A 353 17.66 -16.68 19.70
C ASP A 353 18.07 -17.05 18.27
N GLN A 354 17.15 -17.02 17.31
CA GLN A 354 17.47 -17.25 15.89
C GLN A 354 18.39 -16.18 15.31
N MET A 355 18.19 -14.91 15.65
CA MET A 355 19.06 -13.82 15.20
C MET A 355 20.47 -13.97 15.79
N MET A 356 20.58 -14.35 17.07
CA MET A 356 21.84 -14.62 17.73
C MET A 356 22.56 -15.84 17.15
N ILE A 357 21.84 -16.90 16.78
CA ILE A 357 22.42 -18.06 16.06
C ILE A 357 22.91 -17.65 14.68
N SER A 358 22.12 -16.89 13.92
CA SER A 358 22.52 -16.38 12.59
C SER A 358 23.76 -15.49 12.68
N LEU A 359 23.82 -14.60 13.67
CA LEU A 359 24.97 -13.73 13.90
C LEU A 359 26.22 -14.55 14.28
N LYS A 360 26.09 -15.56 15.15
CA LYS A 360 27.18 -16.49 15.48
C LYS A 360 27.68 -17.24 14.25
N ASN A 361 26.77 -17.69 13.39
CA ASN A 361 27.12 -18.37 12.13
C ASN A 361 27.83 -17.42 11.16
N GLN A 362 27.38 -16.17 11.03
CA GLN A 362 28.06 -15.15 10.22
C GLN A 362 29.45 -14.81 10.76
N ILE A 363 29.61 -14.68 12.08
CA ILE A 363 30.90 -14.46 12.73
C ILE A 363 31.84 -15.66 12.51
N ALA A 364 31.31 -16.89 12.59
CA ALA A 364 32.07 -18.12 12.35
C ALA A 364 32.52 -18.23 10.88
N LEU A 365 31.64 -17.91 9.92
CA LEU A 365 31.98 -17.85 8.49
C LEU A 365 33.03 -16.77 8.19
N TYR A 366 32.93 -15.61 8.84
CA TYR A 366 33.91 -14.54 8.72
C TYR A 366 35.27 -14.94 9.29
N HIS A 367 35.29 -15.64 10.44
CA HIS A 367 36.51 -16.21 11.01
C HIS A 367 37.15 -17.25 10.08
N GLN A 368 36.37 -18.17 9.50
CA GLN A 368 36.87 -19.14 8.52
C GLN A 368 37.48 -18.46 7.28
N HIS A 369 36.86 -17.39 6.78
CA HIS A 369 37.41 -16.62 5.66
C HIS A 369 38.75 -15.95 6.01
N ILE A 370 38.89 -15.42 7.23
CA ILE A 370 40.17 -14.85 7.71
C ILE A 370 41.23 -15.94 7.81
N THR A 371 40.90 -17.09 8.39
CA THR A 371 41.84 -18.21 8.56
C THR A 371 42.29 -18.79 7.21
N HIS A 372 41.39 -18.94 6.24
CA HIS A 372 41.74 -19.38 4.88
C HIS A 372 42.56 -18.33 4.10
N SER A 373 42.28 -17.04 4.29
CA SER A 373 43.06 -15.96 3.66
C SER A 373 44.48 -15.80 4.24
N GLN A 374 44.72 -16.25 5.48
CA GLN A 374 46.05 -16.28 6.08
C GLN A 374 46.84 -17.54 5.71
N ALA A 375 46.15 -18.68 5.52
CA ALA A 375 46.76 -19.91 5.04
C ALA A 375 47.22 -19.84 3.57
N SER A 376 46.63 -18.98 2.74
CA SER A 376 47.03 -18.77 1.34
C SER A 376 48.19 -17.77 1.14
N LYS A 377 48.80 -17.27 2.23
CA LYS A 377 49.88 -16.27 2.19
C LYS A 377 51.24 -16.76 2.71
N THR A 378 51.44 -18.06 2.89
CA THR A 378 52.77 -18.63 3.17
C THR A 378 53.48 -19.01 1.86
N PRO A 379 54.57 -18.32 1.47
CA PRO A 379 55.36 -18.72 0.31
C PRO A 379 56.32 -19.85 0.67
N ASN A 380 56.43 -20.78 -0.27
CA ASN A 380 57.30 -21.95 -0.25
C ASN A 380 58.76 -21.53 -0.53
N ALA A 381 59.70 -21.89 0.37
CA ALA A 381 61.15 -21.97 0.16
C ALA A 381 61.78 -22.55 1.45
N ASN A 382 62.69 -23.53 1.52
CA ASN A 382 63.44 -24.37 0.59
C ASN A 382 63.98 -25.58 1.43
N SER A 383 64.26 -26.72 0.81
CA SER A 383 65.14 -27.78 1.35
C SER A 383 66.60 -27.55 0.90
N PRO A 384 67.63 -28.37 1.25
CA PRO A 384 68.01 -29.07 2.50
C PRO A 384 69.50 -28.78 2.90
N VAL A 385 70.04 -29.31 4.03
CA VAL A 385 71.42 -29.87 4.22
C VAL A 385 71.62 -30.36 5.67
N THR A 386 72.24 -31.53 5.79
CA THR A 386 72.71 -32.31 6.95
C THR A 386 73.77 -31.65 7.85
N ALA A 387 73.70 -31.82 9.18
CA ALA A 387 74.85 -32.12 10.05
C ALA A 387 74.48 -32.52 11.51
N ILE A 388 75.16 -33.58 11.94
CA ILE A 388 75.41 -34.22 13.24
C ILE A 388 75.55 -33.27 14.47
N GLY A 389 75.07 -33.69 15.66
CA GLY A 389 75.70 -33.29 16.95
C GLY A 389 74.82 -33.18 18.20
N GLY A 390 74.94 -34.15 19.12
CA GLY A 390 75.12 -34.02 20.58
C GLY A 390 74.26 -33.11 21.49
N ALA A 391 73.60 -33.78 22.45
CA ALA A 391 73.54 -33.51 23.92
C ALA A 391 72.94 -32.20 24.52
N ASN A 392 72.05 -32.42 25.52
CA ASN A 392 71.69 -31.60 26.71
C ASN A 392 71.10 -30.19 26.44
N SER A 393 70.04 -29.68 27.10
CA SER A 393 69.54 -29.83 28.47
C SER A 393 68.15 -29.15 28.61
N SER A 394 67.39 -29.65 29.59
CA SER A 394 66.24 -29.11 30.35
C SER A 394 65.75 -27.65 30.18
N SER A 395 64.43 -27.47 30.04
CA SER A 395 63.55 -26.78 31.03
C SER A 395 62.06 -26.78 30.62
N TYR A 396 61.18 -27.10 31.58
CA TYR A 396 59.69 -27.11 31.57
C TYR A 396 59.11 -25.70 31.88
N PRO A 397 57.76 -25.47 32.04
CA PRO A 397 56.54 -26.07 31.45
C PRO A 397 55.48 -25.00 31.03
N TYR A 398 54.37 -25.40 30.37
CA TYR A 398 52.98 -25.18 30.88
C TYR A 398 51.93 -25.85 29.97
N SER A 399 51.05 -26.59 30.63
CA SER A 399 49.84 -27.27 30.14
C SER A 399 48.61 -26.36 30.15
N LEU A 400 47.61 -26.62 29.29
CA LEU A 400 46.23 -26.95 29.68
C LEU A 400 45.29 -27.09 28.47
N GLN A 401 44.60 -28.22 28.44
CA GLN A 401 43.39 -28.57 27.68
C GLN A 401 42.53 -29.45 28.63
N PRO A 402 41.27 -29.82 28.31
CA PRO A 402 40.04 -29.06 28.52
C PRO A 402 39.07 -29.74 29.54
N GLN A 403 38.05 -29.01 30.03
CA GLN A 403 36.88 -29.62 30.69
C GLN A 403 35.56 -29.04 30.16
N GLN A 404 34.86 -29.86 29.37
CA GLN A 404 33.41 -29.85 29.20
C GLN A 404 32.77 -30.65 30.37
N GLN A 405 31.46 -30.45 30.57
CA GLN A 405 30.53 -31.15 31.48
C GLN A 405 30.30 -30.51 32.85
N THR A 406 29.31 -29.62 32.95
CA THR A 406 28.12 -29.73 33.83
C THR A 406 27.40 -28.37 33.87
N LEU A 407 26.35 -28.20 33.05
CA LEU A 407 25.30 -27.17 33.22
C LEU A 407 24.16 -27.44 32.21
N GLN A 408 23.71 -28.70 32.17
CA GLN A 408 22.41 -29.10 31.64
C GLN A 408 21.78 -29.95 32.75
N ASN A 409 20.52 -29.69 33.07
CA ASN A 409 19.72 -30.29 34.16
C ASN A 409 19.69 -29.54 35.49
N SER A 410 19.17 -28.31 35.48
CA SER A 410 18.44 -27.76 36.62
C SER A 410 17.75 -26.47 36.20
N LEU A 411 16.59 -26.56 35.54
CA LEU A 411 15.55 -25.51 35.47
C LEU A 411 14.37 -26.02 34.61
N SER A 412 13.84 -27.19 34.96
CA SER A 412 12.56 -27.69 34.47
C SER A 412 11.61 -27.82 35.66
N GLN A 413 10.65 -26.89 35.73
CA GLN A 413 9.47 -26.85 36.63
C GLN A 413 9.77 -26.62 38.12
N PRO A 414 9.35 -25.48 38.70
CA PRO A 414 7.94 -25.09 38.79
C PRO A 414 7.71 -23.59 38.51
N LEU A 415 7.28 -23.23 37.30
CA LEU A 415 6.88 -21.86 36.94
C LEU A 415 5.49 -21.79 36.29
N ILE A 416 4.79 -22.93 36.23
CA ILE A 416 3.51 -23.05 35.51
C ILE A 416 2.30 -22.71 36.40
N GLN A 417 2.46 -22.59 37.73
CA GLN A 417 1.36 -22.21 38.64
C GLN A 417 1.39 -20.74 39.09
N THR A 418 2.44 -19.97 38.79
CA THR A 418 2.60 -18.58 39.26
C THR A 418 2.25 -17.52 38.21
N LEU A 419 1.89 -17.91 36.98
CA LEU A 419 1.61 -17.01 35.85
C LEU A 419 0.11 -16.71 35.63
N VAL A 420 -0.76 -17.08 36.57
CA VAL A 420 -2.21 -16.76 36.52
C VAL A 420 -2.61 -15.83 37.67
N SER A 421 -1.68 -15.01 38.18
CA SER A 421 -2.05 -13.91 39.09
C SER A 421 -2.02 -12.57 38.35
N PRO A 422 -3.00 -11.68 38.55
CA PRO A 422 -2.98 -10.30 38.05
C PRO A 422 -1.67 -9.56 38.38
N THR A 423 -1.01 -9.95 39.47
CA THR A 423 0.27 -9.41 39.94
C THR A 423 1.45 -9.74 39.01
N ALA A 424 1.44 -10.89 38.33
CA ALA A 424 2.49 -11.27 37.39
C ALA A 424 2.43 -10.46 36.08
N ILE A 425 1.21 -10.13 35.63
CA ILE A 425 0.97 -9.23 34.48
C ILE A 425 1.37 -7.80 34.85
N PHE A 426 1.08 -7.38 36.09
CA PHE A 426 1.48 -6.07 36.62
C PHE A 426 3.01 -5.86 36.56
N ASN A 427 3.79 -6.86 36.96
CA ASN A 427 5.25 -6.80 36.93
C ASN A 427 5.87 -6.77 35.51
N VAL A 428 5.15 -7.23 34.48
CA VAL A 428 5.58 -7.14 33.07
C VAL A 428 5.25 -5.78 32.46
N LEU A 429 4.15 -5.15 32.88
CA LEU A 429 3.67 -3.88 32.33
C LEU A 429 4.26 -2.64 33.03
N GLN A 430 4.66 -2.76 34.28
CA GLN A 430 5.14 -1.64 35.10
C GLN A 430 6.47 -1.01 34.60
N PRO A 431 7.48 -1.77 34.15
CA PRO A 431 8.71 -1.18 33.59
C PRO A 431 8.47 -0.38 32.31
N ILE A 432 7.40 -0.70 31.57
CA ILE A 432 7.01 -0.05 30.30
C ILE A 432 6.25 1.27 30.58
N ALA A 433 5.51 1.35 31.70
CA ALA A 433 4.83 2.57 32.13
C ALA A 433 5.82 3.62 32.67
N ASP A 434 6.86 3.19 33.37
CA ASP A 434 7.87 4.09 33.95
C ASP A 434 8.79 4.73 32.89
N THR A 435 8.85 4.17 31.67
CA THR A 435 9.56 4.79 30.54
C THR A 435 8.74 5.88 29.84
N GLN A 436 7.43 6.03 30.14
CA GLN A 436 6.51 6.92 29.42
C GLN A 436 6.51 8.38 29.90
N SER A 437 6.95 8.65 31.14
CA SER A 437 7.07 10.02 31.64
C SER A 437 8.22 10.80 30.98
N GLN A 438 9.17 10.13 30.31
CA GLN A 438 10.26 10.78 29.56
C GLN A 438 10.06 10.82 28.03
N GLN A 439 9.25 9.94 27.44
CA GLN A 439 9.05 9.90 25.97
C GLN A 439 7.93 10.78 25.44
N GLN A 440 7.06 11.30 26.31
CA GLN A 440 5.93 12.16 25.90
C GLN A 440 6.38 13.55 25.40
N GLN A 441 7.66 13.92 25.57
CA GLN A 441 8.27 15.12 24.99
C GLN A 441 9.06 14.89 23.68
N ASN A 442 9.33 13.63 23.28
CA ASN A 442 10.20 13.33 22.12
C ASN A 442 9.48 12.77 20.89
N MET A 443 8.14 12.58 20.93
CA MET A 443 7.40 12.05 19.77
C MET A 443 7.12 13.07 18.64
N ASP A 444 7.51 14.34 18.80
CA ASP A 444 7.32 15.35 17.74
C ASP A 444 8.43 15.35 16.68
N LEU A 445 9.51 14.59 16.88
CA LEU A 445 10.69 14.60 16.00
C LEU A 445 11.24 13.18 15.82
N GLN A 446 10.67 12.40 14.90
CA GLN A 446 11.35 11.41 14.04
C GLN A 446 10.35 10.37 13.51
N THR A 447 9.94 10.51 12.24
CA THR A 447 9.64 9.37 11.35
C THR A 447 9.70 9.85 9.89
N THR A 448 10.91 10.00 9.36
CA THR A 448 11.15 9.99 7.92
C THR A 448 11.63 8.60 7.53
N PHE A 449 10.80 7.83 6.82
CA PHE A 449 11.25 6.70 6.02
C PHE A 449 10.60 6.73 4.64
N SER A 450 11.45 6.54 3.63
CA SER A 450 11.18 6.66 2.21
C SER A 450 10.44 5.43 1.66
N PRO A 451 9.37 5.59 0.83
CA PRO A 451 8.59 4.49 0.31
C PRO A 451 9.15 4.03 -1.05
N LEU A 452 10.29 3.34 -1.07
CA LEU A 452 10.91 2.85 -2.32
C LEU A 452 10.78 1.33 -2.55
N ALA A 453 10.18 0.57 -1.64
CA ALA A 453 10.21 -0.90 -1.70
C ALA A 453 8.85 -1.62 -1.91
N MET A 454 7.74 -0.93 -2.18
CA MET A 454 6.41 -1.56 -2.40
C MET A 454 5.73 -1.21 -3.74
N ARG A 455 6.49 -0.80 -4.76
CA ARG A 455 5.91 -0.21 -5.99
C ARG A 455 5.56 -1.15 -7.15
N ASN A 456 5.72 -2.46 -7.03
CA ASN A 456 5.39 -3.39 -8.12
C ASN A 456 4.34 -4.43 -7.73
N ILE A 457 3.11 -3.98 -7.47
CA ILE A 457 1.90 -4.80 -7.63
C ILE A 457 0.80 -3.88 -8.19
N SER A 458 0.85 -3.60 -9.49
CA SER A 458 -0.33 -3.17 -10.26
C SER A 458 -1.01 -4.44 -10.79
N VAL A 459 -2.05 -4.90 -10.09
CA VAL A 459 -2.93 -5.95 -10.63
C VAL A 459 -3.95 -5.24 -11.52
N THR A 460 -3.69 -5.24 -12.83
CA THR A 460 -4.69 -4.96 -13.86
C THR A 460 -5.60 -6.19 -13.99
N THR A 461 -6.73 -6.17 -13.31
CA THR A 461 -7.78 -7.19 -13.49
C THR A 461 -8.56 -6.90 -14.77
N PHE A 462 -8.25 -7.61 -15.85
CA PHE A 462 -9.15 -7.81 -16.98
C PHE A 462 -10.23 -8.81 -16.56
N THR A 463 -11.43 -8.33 -16.27
CA THR A 463 -12.64 -9.17 -16.19
C THR A 463 -13.74 -8.49 -16.99
N HIS A 464 -13.98 -8.97 -18.21
CA HIS A 464 -15.29 -9.10 -18.87
C HIS A 464 -15.10 -9.56 -20.33
N LEU A 465 -14.87 -10.86 -20.53
CA LEU A 465 -15.29 -11.57 -21.75
C LEU A 465 -15.92 -12.88 -21.30
N ASN A 466 -17.20 -12.83 -20.93
CA ASN A 466 -17.99 -14.02 -20.68
C ASN A 466 -18.67 -14.40 -22.00
N VAL A 467 -18.00 -15.23 -22.80
CA VAL A 467 -18.59 -15.88 -23.97
C VAL A 467 -19.16 -17.22 -23.47
N SER A 468 -20.48 -17.30 -23.38
CA SER A 468 -21.19 -18.54 -23.06
C SER A 468 -20.92 -19.60 -24.14
N PRO A 469 -20.69 -20.88 -23.78
CA PRO A 469 -20.61 -21.94 -24.77
C PRO A 469 -22.03 -22.32 -25.26
N ILE A 470 -22.30 -22.14 -26.54
CA ILE A 470 -23.46 -22.72 -27.22
C ILE A 470 -23.22 -24.23 -27.33
N LYS A 471 -23.97 -25.02 -26.55
CA LYS A 471 -24.17 -26.46 -26.77
C LYS A 471 -25.58 -26.65 -27.33
N GLY A 472 -25.68 -27.22 -28.52
CA GLY A 472 -26.96 -27.69 -29.07
C GLY A 472 -27.05 -27.61 -30.58
N LEU A 473 -26.28 -28.45 -31.29
CA LEU A 473 -26.69 -28.91 -32.61
C LEU A 473 -27.77 -29.99 -32.43
N PRO A 474 -28.87 -29.92 -33.19
CA PRO A 474 -29.40 -31.08 -33.85
C PRO A 474 -29.25 -30.94 -35.36
N SER A 475 -28.99 -32.09 -35.96
CA SER A 475 -28.91 -32.41 -37.37
C SER A 475 -30.07 -31.83 -38.21
N SER A 476 -29.72 -31.27 -39.37
CA SER A 476 -30.62 -31.14 -40.53
C SER A 476 -31.21 -32.51 -40.92
N PRO A 477 -32.40 -32.57 -41.53
CA PRO A 477 -32.43 -32.38 -42.99
C PRO A 477 -33.67 -31.63 -43.55
N GLU A 478 -33.48 -31.24 -44.81
CA GLU A 478 -34.49 -31.09 -45.88
C GLU A 478 -35.43 -29.87 -45.96
N ASN A 479 -35.26 -29.18 -47.11
CA ASN A 479 -36.28 -28.57 -47.97
C ASN A 479 -37.39 -27.72 -47.33
N GLN A 480 -37.37 -26.42 -47.63
CA GLN A 480 -38.28 -25.83 -48.62
C GLN A 480 -37.96 -24.35 -48.85
N ASN A 481 -38.24 -23.94 -50.08
CA ASN A 481 -38.24 -22.57 -50.58
C ASN A 481 -38.93 -21.60 -49.61
N GLU A 482 -38.41 -20.38 -49.47
CA GLU A 482 -39.09 -19.18 -49.96
C GLU A 482 -38.26 -17.91 -49.76
N SER A 483 -38.44 -17.03 -50.72
CA SER A 483 -37.93 -15.69 -50.96
C SER A 483 -38.35 -14.64 -49.90
N PHE A 484 -37.47 -13.67 -49.60
CA PHE A 484 -37.64 -12.22 -49.88
C PHE A 484 -36.80 -11.28 -48.97
N ASN A 485 -36.24 -10.25 -49.62
CA ASN A 485 -35.86 -8.89 -49.20
C ASN A 485 -36.45 -8.38 -47.86
N ILE A 486 -35.78 -7.55 -47.06
CA ILE A 486 -35.05 -6.27 -47.32
C ILE A 486 -33.85 -6.15 -46.39
#